data_AF-A0A2R4XLC9-F1
#
_entry.id   AF-A0A2R4XLC9-F1
#
_cell.length_a   1.000
_cell.length_b   1.000
_cell.length_c   1.000
_cell.angle_alpha   90.00
_cell.angle_beta   90.00
_cell.angle_gamma   90.00
#
_symmetry.space_group_name_H-M   'P 1'
#
loop_
_entity.id
_entity.type
_entity.pdbx_description
1 polymer ?
#
loop_
_entity_poly.entity_id
_entity_poly.type
_entity_poly.pdbx_seq_one_letter_code
_entity_poly.pdbx_strand_id
1 'polypeptide(L)'
;MFSSYAIQGVPLDARRQPRQSDLDVIAADWIEALGDPMSHYFTDIEQNGQTIATLSANNVGSLWNAAQGRLTLTFDLPLQTSAQPRAGSISVRVADPTFFVAYEFDREQLSQASRLPEGCTTEYIPARQLDPVTASRLASIPSSQTEPPPELLAITRTLQHRIELSCSPS
;
A
#
# COMPACT_ATOMS: atom_id res chain seq x y z
N MET A 1 -10.00 7.17 -12.10
CA MET A 1 -9.17 7.88 -13.11
C MET A 1 -7.92 7.08 -13.47
N PHE A 2 -7.18 6.55 -12.51
CA PHE A 2 -5.99 5.71 -12.80
C PHE A 2 -6.32 4.39 -13.51
N SER A 3 -7.36 3.66 -13.07
CA SER A 3 -7.69 2.37 -13.70
C SER A 3 -8.08 2.50 -15.18
N SER A 4 -8.76 3.58 -15.59
CA SER A 4 -9.09 3.83 -17.00
C SER A 4 -7.86 4.16 -17.86
N TYR A 5 -6.85 4.80 -17.27
CA TYR A 5 -5.57 5.04 -17.94
C TYR A 5 -4.76 3.74 -18.07
N ALA A 6 -4.73 2.92 -17.01
CA ALA A 6 -4.03 1.64 -17.00
C ALA A 6 -4.51 0.67 -18.09
N ILE A 7 -5.80 0.69 -18.42
CA ILE A 7 -6.37 -0.19 -19.46
C ILE A 7 -6.44 0.49 -20.85
N GLN A 8 -5.87 1.69 -21.01
CA GLN A 8 -5.90 2.39 -22.28
C GLN A 8 -5.10 1.61 -23.33
N GLY A 9 -5.73 1.35 -24.48
CA GLY A 9 -5.10 0.58 -25.55
C GLY A 9 -5.12 -0.94 -25.34
N VAL A 10 -5.64 -1.44 -24.21
CA VAL A 10 -5.83 -2.87 -23.98
C VAL A 10 -6.99 -3.38 -24.84
N PRO A 11 -6.81 -4.46 -25.63
CA PRO A 11 -7.88 -5.06 -26.41
C PRO A 11 -9.06 -5.51 -25.53
N LEU A 12 -10.27 -5.24 -26.01
CA LEU A 12 -11.50 -5.66 -25.34
C LEU A 12 -12.08 -6.93 -25.98
N ASP A 13 -12.70 -7.76 -25.15
CA ASP A 13 -13.45 -8.94 -25.58
C ASP A 13 -14.85 -8.59 -26.11
N ALA A 14 -15.64 -9.62 -26.46
CA ALA A 14 -17.02 -9.45 -26.93
C ALA A 14 -17.96 -8.79 -25.90
N ARG A 15 -17.61 -8.79 -24.61
CA ARG A 15 -18.35 -8.14 -23.52
C ARG A 15 -17.85 -6.73 -23.25
N ARG A 16 -16.94 -6.20 -24.08
CA ARG A 16 -16.27 -4.90 -23.92
C ARG A 16 -15.46 -4.82 -22.62
N GLN A 17 -14.82 -5.93 -22.22
CA GLN A 17 -13.96 -5.99 -21.05
C GLN A 17 -12.53 -6.39 -21.44
N PRO A 18 -11.49 -5.92 -20.72
CA PRO A 18 -10.14 -6.43 -20.90
C PRO A 18 -10.11 -7.95 -20.68
N ARG A 19 -9.31 -8.66 -21.48
CA ARG A 19 -9.12 -10.10 -21.26
C ARG A 19 -8.24 -10.30 -20.04
N GLN A 20 -8.50 -11.36 -19.26
CA GLN A 20 -7.70 -11.66 -18.07
C GLN A 20 -6.21 -11.77 -18.39
N SER A 21 -5.83 -12.40 -19.51
CA SER A 21 -4.43 -12.52 -19.93
C SER A 21 -3.73 -11.16 -20.14
N ASP A 22 -4.45 -10.13 -20.58
CA ASP A 22 -3.88 -8.79 -20.74
C ASP A 22 -3.71 -8.10 -19.38
N LEU A 23 -4.66 -8.31 -18.46
CA LEU A 23 -4.57 -7.81 -17.09
C LEU A 23 -3.42 -8.47 -16.32
N ASP A 24 -3.17 -9.77 -16.55
CA ASP A 24 -2.09 -10.50 -15.91
C ASP A 24 -0.71 -9.99 -16.36
N VAL A 25 -0.57 -9.56 -17.61
CA VAL A 25 0.65 -8.88 -18.11
C VAL A 25 0.85 -7.54 -17.39
N ILE A 26 -0.20 -6.73 -17.30
CA ILE A 26 -0.16 -5.45 -16.57
C ILE A 26 0.22 -5.68 -15.10
N ALA A 27 -0.34 -6.72 -14.48
CA ALA A 27 -0.07 -7.07 -13.09
C ALA A 27 1.39 -7.49 -12.87
N ALA A 28 1.97 -8.25 -13.80
CA ALA A 28 3.37 -8.64 -13.75
C ALA A 28 4.29 -7.41 -13.80
N ASP A 29 4.07 -6.50 -14.76
CA ASP A 29 4.84 -5.26 -14.91
C ASP A 29 4.72 -4.38 -13.65
N TRP A 30 3.52 -4.28 -13.08
CA TRP A 30 3.28 -3.50 -11.86
C TRP A 30 3.98 -4.10 -10.65
N ILE A 31 3.94 -5.42 -10.48
CA ILE A 31 4.62 -6.07 -9.35
C ILE A 31 6.14 -5.96 -9.46
N GLU A 32 6.69 -6.04 -10.66
CA GLU A 32 8.11 -5.78 -10.89
C GLU A 32 8.47 -4.35 -10.47
N ALA A 33 7.72 -3.35 -10.95
CA ALA A 33 7.96 -1.94 -10.61
C ALA A 33 7.79 -1.66 -9.10
N LEU A 34 6.79 -2.25 -8.47
CA LEU A 34 6.55 -2.12 -7.03
C LEU A 34 7.66 -2.76 -6.19
N GLY A 35 8.32 -3.79 -6.72
CA GLY A 35 9.45 -4.46 -6.07
C GLY A 35 10.75 -3.65 -6.08
N ASP A 36 10.81 -2.49 -6.76
CA ASP A 36 11.96 -1.61 -6.73
C ASP A 36 12.30 -1.20 -5.28
N PRO A 37 13.59 -1.19 -4.87
CA PRO A 37 14.00 -0.84 -3.51
C PRO A 37 13.50 0.52 -3.00
N MET A 38 13.27 1.49 -3.91
CA MET A 38 12.71 2.79 -3.56
C MET A 38 11.22 2.70 -3.26
N SER A 39 10.48 1.84 -3.94
CA SER A 39 9.04 1.68 -3.73
C SER A 39 8.76 0.72 -2.58
N HIS A 40 9.43 -0.44 -2.55
CA HIS A 40 9.25 -1.51 -1.57
C HIS A 40 7.76 -1.86 -1.35
N TYR A 41 7.00 -1.99 -2.43
CA TYR A 41 5.54 -2.18 -2.43
C TYR A 41 4.77 -1.13 -1.60
N PHE A 42 5.40 0.01 -1.34
CA PHE A 42 4.96 1.07 -0.43
C PHE A 42 4.66 0.57 0.99
N THR A 43 5.24 -0.56 1.39
CA THR A 43 4.88 -1.30 2.60
C THR A 43 6.09 -1.50 3.50
N ASP A 44 6.01 -0.98 4.73
CA ASP A 44 6.99 -1.26 5.78
C ASP A 44 6.35 -2.13 6.87
N ILE A 45 7.11 -3.09 7.40
CA ILE A 45 6.65 -3.97 8.48
C ILE A 45 7.67 -3.90 9.61
N GLU A 46 7.20 -3.64 10.82
CA GLU A 46 8.03 -3.57 12.02
C GLU A 46 7.47 -4.42 13.15
N GLN A 47 8.36 -5.00 13.94
CA GLN A 47 8.04 -5.59 15.23
C GLN A 47 8.90 -4.96 16.31
N ASN A 48 8.28 -4.40 17.35
CA ASN A 48 8.98 -3.72 18.44
C ASN A 48 9.97 -2.63 17.93
N GLY A 49 9.60 -1.93 16.86
CA GLY A 49 10.42 -0.87 16.22
C GLY A 49 11.61 -1.38 15.41
N GLN A 50 11.72 -2.70 15.19
CA GLN A 50 12.71 -3.29 14.29
C GLN A 50 12.05 -3.69 12.98
N THR A 51 12.60 -3.27 11.85
CA THR A 51 12.11 -3.63 10.52
C THR A 51 12.22 -5.13 10.29
N ILE A 52 11.13 -5.73 9.78
CA ILE A 52 11.09 -7.10 9.29
C ILE A 52 11.25 -7.05 7.77
N ALA A 53 12.31 -7.67 7.27
CA ALA A 53 12.53 -7.80 5.84
C ALA A 53 11.45 -8.67 5.19
N THR A 54 11.06 -8.32 3.97
CA THR A 54 10.12 -9.08 3.14
C THR A 54 10.84 -9.76 1.98
N LEU A 55 10.22 -10.81 1.45
CA LEU A 55 10.61 -11.42 0.18
C LEU A 55 9.86 -10.75 -0.97
N SER A 56 10.20 -11.12 -2.22
CA SER A 56 9.43 -10.70 -3.39
C SER A 56 7.96 -11.11 -3.27
N ALA A 57 7.07 -10.25 -3.77
CA ALA A 57 5.66 -10.54 -3.82
C ALA A 57 5.36 -11.81 -4.62
N ASN A 58 4.34 -12.55 -4.19
CA ASN A 58 3.84 -13.73 -4.88
C ASN A 58 2.30 -13.77 -4.85
N ASN A 59 1.70 -14.85 -5.37
CA ASN A 59 0.23 -14.97 -5.49
C ASN A 59 -0.41 -13.75 -6.17
N VAL A 60 0.27 -13.22 -7.19
CA VAL A 60 -0.14 -12.04 -7.93
C VAL A 60 -1.43 -12.34 -8.70
N GLY A 61 -2.40 -11.45 -8.58
CA GLY A 61 -3.66 -11.52 -9.28
C GLY A 61 -4.15 -10.14 -9.70
N SER A 62 -4.95 -10.10 -10.75
CA SER A 62 -5.58 -8.88 -11.23
C SER A 62 -7.06 -9.10 -11.51
N LEU A 63 -7.88 -8.08 -11.27
CA LEU A 63 -9.32 -8.15 -11.49
C LEU A 63 -9.85 -6.82 -12.03
N TRP A 64 -10.57 -6.89 -13.14
CA TRP A 64 -11.35 -5.76 -13.64
C TRP A 64 -12.80 -5.82 -13.12
N ASN A 65 -13.20 -4.82 -12.35
CA ASN A 65 -14.59 -4.57 -11.99
C ASN A 65 -15.19 -3.53 -12.95
N ALA A 66 -15.93 -3.99 -13.95
CA ALA A 66 -16.55 -3.12 -14.96
C ALA A 66 -17.60 -2.17 -14.38
N ALA A 67 -18.34 -2.57 -13.33
CA ALA A 67 -19.37 -1.74 -12.73
C ALA A 67 -18.77 -0.54 -11.97
N GLN A 68 -17.58 -0.73 -11.39
CA GLN A 68 -16.85 0.32 -10.67
C GLN A 68 -15.79 1.00 -11.52
N GLY A 69 -15.52 0.51 -12.74
CA GLY A 69 -14.41 0.96 -13.58
C GLY A 69 -13.06 0.83 -12.89
N ARG A 70 -12.87 -0.23 -12.09
CA ARG A 70 -11.72 -0.41 -11.20
C ARG A 70 -10.91 -1.63 -11.61
N LEU A 71 -9.61 -1.43 -11.79
CA LEU A 71 -8.62 -2.50 -11.87
C LEU A 71 -8.01 -2.68 -10.47
N THR A 72 -8.07 -3.89 -9.95
CA THR A 72 -7.51 -4.27 -8.66
C THR A 72 -6.31 -5.18 -8.88
N LEU A 73 -5.20 -4.89 -8.20
CA LEU A 73 -4.04 -5.75 -8.07
C LEU A 73 -4.07 -6.40 -6.67
N THR A 74 -3.84 -7.69 -6.59
CA THR A 74 -3.70 -8.44 -5.34
C THR A 74 -2.39 -9.20 -5.34
N PHE A 75 -1.69 -9.26 -4.22
CA PHE A 75 -0.48 -10.03 -4.05
C PHE A 75 -0.25 -10.30 -2.56
N ASP A 76 0.53 -11.34 -2.28
CA ASP A 76 1.05 -11.63 -0.95
C ASP A 76 2.48 -11.10 -0.84
N LEU A 77 2.80 -10.48 0.29
CA LEU A 77 4.14 -10.02 0.62
C LEU A 77 4.71 -10.86 1.78
N PRO A 78 5.50 -11.91 1.50
CA PRO A 78 5.97 -12.81 2.56
C PRO A 78 7.03 -12.14 3.42
N LEU A 79 6.99 -12.40 4.73
CA LEU A 79 8.08 -12.03 5.63
C LEU A 79 9.27 -12.97 5.40
N GLN A 80 10.49 -12.43 5.37
CA GLN A 80 11.71 -13.23 5.30
C GLN A 80 11.91 -14.05 6.58
N THR A 81 11.49 -13.53 7.72
CA THR A 81 11.47 -14.23 9.01
C THR A 81 10.08 -14.19 9.60
N SER A 82 9.65 -15.29 10.22
CA SER A 82 8.35 -15.33 10.89
C SER A 82 8.28 -14.28 12.00
N ALA A 83 7.30 -13.39 11.93
CA ALA A 83 7.00 -12.49 13.03
C ALA A 83 6.50 -13.27 14.25
N GLN A 84 6.64 -12.69 15.44
CA GLN A 84 6.17 -13.29 16.70
C GLN A 84 5.07 -12.44 17.33
N PRO A 85 3.80 -12.53 16.88
CA PRO A 85 2.72 -11.63 17.30
C PRO A 85 2.48 -11.52 18.81
N ARG A 86 2.86 -12.54 19.59
CA ARG A 86 2.74 -12.57 21.06
C ARG A 86 3.95 -11.96 21.80
N ALA A 87 5.06 -11.74 21.12
CA ALA A 87 6.27 -11.15 21.69
C ALA A 87 6.30 -9.62 21.59
N GLY A 88 5.27 -9.01 20.98
CA GLY A 88 5.15 -7.56 20.85
C GLY A 88 4.22 -7.14 19.71
N SER A 89 4.02 -5.83 19.58
CA SER A 89 3.17 -5.27 18.52
C SER A 89 3.86 -5.34 17.16
N ILE A 90 3.07 -5.67 16.14
CA ILE A 90 3.49 -5.61 14.73
C ILE A 90 2.78 -4.43 14.08
N SER A 91 3.55 -3.52 13.48
CA SER A 91 3.05 -2.38 12.73
C SER A 91 3.28 -2.63 11.24
N VAL A 92 2.22 -2.62 10.44
CA VAL A 92 2.30 -2.54 8.98
C VAL A 92 1.97 -1.11 8.57
N ARG A 93 2.85 -0.48 7.79
CA ARG A 93 2.67 0.89 7.29
C ARG A 93 2.60 0.88 5.79
N VAL A 94 1.65 1.63 5.25
CA VAL A 94 1.55 1.86 3.82
C VAL A 94 1.67 3.34 3.54
N ALA A 95 2.73 3.70 2.82
CA ALA A 95 3.05 5.09 2.51
C ALA A 95 4.00 5.19 1.32
N ASP A 96 3.86 6.29 0.59
CA ASP A 96 4.81 6.67 -0.45
C ASP A 96 6.04 7.32 0.20
N PRO A 97 7.24 6.73 0.05
CA PRO A 97 8.47 7.32 0.60
C PRO A 97 8.82 8.68 -0.04
N THR A 98 8.21 9.00 -1.19
CA THR A 98 8.42 10.24 -1.96
C THR A 98 7.30 11.28 -1.79
N PHE A 99 6.22 10.97 -1.07
CA PHE A 99 5.06 11.85 -0.78
C PHE A 99 4.16 12.26 -1.97
N PHE A 100 4.35 11.73 -3.18
CA PHE A 100 3.54 12.08 -4.34
C PHE A 100 2.22 11.30 -4.45
N VAL A 101 2.11 10.16 -3.76
CA VAL A 101 0.93 9.28 -3.77
C VAL A 101 0.25 9.24 -2.41
N ALA A 102 -1.06 9.49 -2.42
CA ALA A 102 -1.93 9.29 -1.26
C ALA A 102 -2.68 7.96 -1.37
N TYR A 103 -2.89 7.31 -0.23
CA TYR A 103 -3.60 6.03 -0.14
C TYR A 103 -4.93 6.21 0.57
N GLU A 104 -5.92 5.43 0.15
CA GLU A 104 -7.20 5.30 0.83
C GLU A 104 -7.48 3.83 1.07
N PHE A 105 -8.04 3.53 2.25
CA PHE A 105 -8.31 2.17 2.67
C PHE A 105 -9.81 1.96 2.88
N ASP A 106 -10.32 0.85 2.34
CA ASP A 106 -11.63 0.33 2.69
C ASP A 106 -11.55 -0.34 4.06
N ARG A 107 -12.17 0.28 5.07
CA ARG A 107 -12.14 -0.19 6.47
C ARG A 107 -12.81 -1.54 6.63
N GLU A 108 -13.83 -1.85 5.84
CA GLU A 108 -14.54 -3.13 5.92
C GLU A 108 -13.64 -4.26 5.45
N GLN A 109 -12.87 -4.04 4.38
CA GLN A 109 -11.91 -5.03 3.87
C GLN A 109 -10.73 -5.27 4.82
N LEU A 110 -10.24 -4.22 5.50
CA LEU A 110 -9.17 -4.35 6.49
C LEU A 110 -9.57 -5.21 7.71
N SER A 111 -10.86 -5.21 8.06
CA SER A 111 -11.39 -6.02 9.16
C SER A 111 -11.59 -7.49 8.81
N GLN A 112 -11.61 -7.84 7.51
CA GLN A 112 -11.76 -9.20 7.01
C GLN A 112 -10.44 -9.99 6.98
N ALA A 113 -9.47 -9.61 7.84
CA ALA A 113 -8.22 -10.35 8.07
C ALA A 113 -8.55 -11.78 8.49
N SER A 114 -8.69 -12.66 7.50
CA SER A 114 -9.53 -13.86 7.61
C SER A 114 -8.85 -15.00 8.38
N ARG A 115 -7.67 -14.76 8.96
CA ARG A 115 -6.85 -15.75 9.65
C ARG A 115 -5.95 -15.11 10.72
N LEU A 116 -6.49 -14.28 11.60
CA LEU A 116 -5.74 -13.89 12.79
C LEU A 116 -5.67 -15.07 13.78
N PRO A 117 -4.51 -15.32 14.42
CA PRO A 117 -4.44 -16.30 15.50
C PRO A 117 -5.39 -15.95 16.64
N GLU A 118 -5.83 -16.95 17.40
CA GLU A 118 -6.71 -16.75 18.55
C GLU A 118 -6.11 -15.75 19.55
N GLY A 119 -6.89 -14.77 19.97
CA GLY A 119 -6.45 -13.71 20.89
C GLY A 119 -5.63 -12.59 20.23
N CYS A 120 -5.50 -12.59 18.90
CA CYS A 120 -4.92 -11.48 18.16
C CYS A 120 -6.00 -10.58 17.53
N THR A 121 -5.71 -9.29 17.46
CA THR A 121 -6.58 -8.26 16.88
C THR A 121 -5.76 -7.35 15.97
N THR A 122 -6.44 -6.73 15.02
CA THR A 122 -5.88 -5.68 14.17
C THR A 122 -6.63 -4.36 14.38
N GLU A 123 -5.89 -3.27 14.45
CA GLU A 123 -6.42 -1.92 14.49
C GLU A 123 -5.89 -1.13 13.29
N TYR A 124 -6.79 -0.55 12.52
CA TYR A 124 -6.43 0.39 11.47
C TYR A 124 -6.40 1.82 12.00
N ILE A 125 -5.22 2.44 11.89
CA ILE A 125 -4.96 3.82 12.27
C ILE A 125 -4.78 4.63 10.97
N PRO A 126 -5.72 5.52 10.61
CA PRO A 126 -5.61 6.32 9.40
C PRO A 126 -4.48 7.36 9.51
N ALA A 127 -3.93 7.76 8.37
CA ALA A 127 -3.03 8.91 8.31
C ALA A 127 -3.71 10.16 8.91
N ARG A 128 -2.96 10.93 9.69
CA ARG A 128 -3.45 12.22 10.22
C ARG A 128 -3.57 13.23 9.09
N GLN A 129 -4.48 14.19 9.25
CA GLN A 129 -4.50 15.32 8.34
C GLN A 129 -3.27 16.20 8.55
N LEU A 130 -2.75 16.68 7.42
CA LEU A 130 -1.68 17.66 7.38
C LEU A 130 -2.22 18.98 7.96
N ASP A 131 -1.46 19.61 8.86
CA ASP A 131 -1.89 20.90 9.40
C ASP A 131 -1.90 21.96 8.27
N PRO A 132 -2.78 22.97 8.34
CA PRO A 132 -2.94 23.93 7.24
C PRO A 132 -1.67 24.71 6.92
N VAL A 133 -0.80 24.96 7.91
CA VAL A 133 0.44 25.72 7.71
C VAL A 133 1.43 24.89 6.91
N THR A 134 1.63 23.64 7.30
CA THR A 134 2.51 22.72 6.56
C THR A 134 1.95 22.42 5.18
N ALA A 135 0.62 22.28 5.03
CA ALA A 135 -0.02 22.09 3.72
C ALA A 135 0.23 23.27 2.79
N SER A 136 0.11 24.52 3.29
CA SER A 136 0.43 25.71 2.52
C SER A 136 1.91 25.78 2.13
N ARG A 137 2.82 25.32 3.00
CA ARG A 137 4.26 25.28 2.69
C ARG A 137 4.56 24.26 1.60
N LEU A 138 4.01 23.05 1.69
CA LEU A 138 4.14 22.02 0.66
C LEU A 138 3.57 22.50 -0.68
N ALA A 139 2.41 23.17 -0.68
CA ALA A 139 1.80 23.72 -1.89
C ALA A 139 2.60 24.89 -2.51
N SER A 140 3.46 25.54 -1.75
CA SER A 140 4.33 26.63 -2.23
C SER A 140 5.64 26.15 -2.85
N ILE A 141 5.93 24.84 -2.81
CA ILE A 141 7.11 24.25 -3.44
C ILE A 141 7.02 24.47 -4.96
N PRO A 142 7.99 25.15 -5.59
CA PRO A 142 7.95 25.42 -7.02
C PRO A 142 8.16 24.14 -7.82
N SER A 143 7.57 24.05 -9.00
CA SER A 143 7.70 22.87 -9.88
C SER A 143 9.14 22.58 -10.35
N SER A 144 10.05 23.54 -10.21
CA SER A 144 11.48 23.38 -10.47
C SER A 144 12.21 22.57 -9.38
N GLN A 145 11.57 22.39 -8.22
CA GLN A 145 12.10 21.63 -7.11
C GLN A 145 11.51 20.21 -7.14
N THR A 146 12.37 19.23 -7.37
CA THR A 146 11.98 17.82 -7.52
C THR A 146 11.71 17.13 -6.19
N GLU A 147 12.30 17.65 -5.09
CA GLU A 147 12.19 17.07 -3.75
C GLU A 147 11.77 18.12 -2.72
N PRO A 148 10.82 17.80 -1.83
CA PRO A 148 10.46 18.70 -0.74
C PRO A 148 11.66 18.99 0.17
N PRO A 149 11.70 20.18 0.80
CA PRO A 149 12.62 20.46 1.89
C PRO A 149 12.64 19.34 2.94
N PRO A 150 13.80 18.92 3.48
CA PRO A 150 13.92 17.77 4.37
C PRO A 150 13.00 17.81 5.59
N GLU A 151 12.75 19.00 6.14
CA GLU A 151 11.86 19.20 7.28
C GLU A 151 10.39 18.92 6.92
N LEU A 152 9.96 19.29 5.71
CA LEU A 152 8.61 19.01 5.23
C LEU A 152 8.46 17.53 4.87
N LEU A 153 9.48 16.93 4.27
CA LEU A 153 9.53 15.49 3.99
C LEU A 153 9.49 14.65 5.28
N ALA A 154 10.13 15.11 6.35
CA ALA A 154 10.05 14.43 7.65
C ALA A 154 8.62 14.44 8.22
N ILE A 155 7.89 15.56 8.08
CA ILE A 155 6.49 15.65 8.52
C ILE A 155 5.61 14.70 7.71
N THR A 156 5.81 14.64 6.40
CA THR A 156 4.99 13.83 5.51
C THR A 156 5.15 12.34 5.77
N ARG A 157 6.34 11.90 6.16
CA ARG A 157 6.61 10.53 6.64
C ARG A 157 5.86 10.17 7.93
N THR A 158 5.26 11.12 8.64
CA THR A 158 4.39 10.82 9.79
C THR A 158 2.92 10.63 9.41
N LEU A 159 2.57 10.86 8.13
CA LEU A 159 1.22 10.80 7.59
C LEU A 159 0.97 9.45 6.93
N GLN A 160 1.16 8.39 7.70
CA GLN A 160 1.12 7.03 7.18
C GLN A 160 -0.12 6.32 7.70
N HIS A 161 -0.72 5.52 6.82
CA HIS A 161 -1.71 4.55 7.22
C HIS A 161 -1.02 3.41 7.93
N ARG A 162 -1.58 3.01 9.06
CA ARG A 162 -1.02 1.98 9.94
C ARG A 162 -2.04 0.89 10.21
N ILE A 163 -1.59 -0.35 10.18
CA ILE A 163 -2.34 -1.50 10.68
C ILE A 163 -1.50 -2.07 11.81
N GLU A 164 -2.03 -1.99 13.02
CA GLU A 164 -1.39 -2.49 14.23
C GLU A 164 -1.98 -3.85 14.58
N LEU A 165 -1.13 -4.86 14.66
CA LEU A 165 -1.48 -6.18 15.14
C LEU A 165 -0.97 -6.34 16.57
N SER A 166 -1.88 -6.70 17.47
CA SER A 166 -1.58 -7.01 18.87
C SER A 166 -2.25 -8.32 19.27
N CYS A 167 -1.59 -9.08 20.14
CA CYS A 167 -2.14 -10.30 20.71
C CYS A 167 -2.14 -10.21 22.23
N SER A 168 -3.23 -10.66 22.85
CA SER A 168 -3.29 -10.79 24.30
C SER A 168 -2.21 -11.78 24.76
N PRO A 169 -1.54 -11.51 25.90
CA PRO A 169 -0.68 -12.51 26.53
C PRO A 169 -1.52 -13.76 26.84
N SER A 170 -0.95 -14.92 26.54
CA SER A 170 -1.55 -16.23 26.80
C SER A 170 -1.65 -16.53 28.29
#